data_AF-A0A850MSA3-F1
#
_entry.id   AF-A0A850MSA3-F1
#
_cell.length_a   1.000
_cell.length_b   1.000
_cell.length_c   1.000
_cell.angle_alpha   90.00
_cell.angle_beta   90.00
_cell.angle_gamma   90.00
#
_symmetry.space_group_name_H-M   'P 1'
#
loop_
_entity.id
_entity.type
_entity.pdbx_description
1 polymer ?
#
loop_
_entity_poly.entity_id
_entity_poly.type
_entity_poly.pdbx_seq_one_letter_code
_entity_poly.pdbx_strand_id
1 'polypeptide(L)'
;MPIMIFSFLRDTIRKLGRAVTTKEVENMIKGRLPMCVDHTAVHLRELESEKLVEKEFDKTLKSYAWRIPEPYNTILFHELIEKYPQLYKESLYIYAIYEMDKNLGFDDIVNILYELSEGADTRPGIKAIKDKFAEKFIEKYAKKE
;
A
#
# COMPACT_ATOMS: atom_id res chain seq x y z
N MET A 1 2.10 -5.06 3.99
CA MET A 1 3.26 -4.61 3.22
C MET A 1 3.45 -3.14 3.56
N PRO A 2 4.58 -2.73 4.16
CA PRO A 2 4.77 -1.37 4.70
C PRO A 2 4.48 -0.27 3.69
N ILE A 3 5.00 -0.39 2.48
CA ILE A 3 4.87 0.66 1.47
C ILE A 3 3.44 0.89 0.98
N MET A 4 2.60 -0.16 0.98
CA MET A 4 1.18 -0.02 0.66
C MET A 4 0.46 0.70 1.78
N ILE A 5 0.75 0.32 3.03
CA ILE A 5 0.17 0.97 4.21
C ILE A 5 0.60 2.43 4.28
N PHE A 6 1.84 2.74 3.92
CA PHE A 6 2.30 4.13 3.76
C PHE A 6 1.46 4.89 2.73
N SER A 7 1.23 4.29 1.56
CA SER A 7 0.46 4.92 0.49
C SER A 7 -1.01 5.10 0.87
N PHE A 8 -1.64 4.11 1.50
CA PHE A 8 -2.99 4.24 2.06
C PHE A 8 -3.06 5.29 3.17
N LEU A 9 -2.06 5.36 4.05
CA LEU A 9 -1.97 6.40 5.07
C LEU A 9 -1.91 7.79 4.42
N ARG A 10 -1.05 7.97 3.42
CA ARG A 10 -0.91 9.24 2.68
C ARG A 10 -2.23 9.65 2.04
N ASP A 11 -2.91 8.73 1.36
CA ASP A 11 -4.19 9.00 0.72
C ASP A 11 -5.28 9.33 1.76
N THR A 12 -5.25 8.67 2.92
CA THR A 12 -6.17 8.96 4.03
C THR A 12 -5.93 10.36 4.60
N ILE A 13 -4.67 10.73 4.84
CA ILE A 13 -4.28 12.07 5.31
C ILE A 13 -4.70 13.12 4.29
N ARG A 14 -4.42 12.92 2.99
CA ARG A 14 -4.81 13.85 1.92
C ARG A 14 -6.33 14.02 1.85
N LYS A 15 -7.08 12.93 1.97
CA LYS A 15 -8.55 12.94 1.95
C LYS A 15 -9.15 13.68 3.16
N LEU A 16 -8.56 13.52 4.35
CA LEU A 16 -9.09 14.08 5.60
C LEU A 16 -8.46 15.43 5.98
N GLY A 17 -7.36 15.83 5.34
CA GLY A 17 -6.66 17.09 5.60
C GLY A 17 -5.96 17.16 6.97
N ARG A 18 -5.75 16.03 7.65
CA ARG A 18 -5.13 15.95 8.99
C ARG A 18 -4.45 14.62 9.24
N ALA A 19 -3.73 14.51 10.36
CA ALA A 19 -3.27 13.23 10.90
C ALA A 19 -4.46 12.30 11.16
N VAL A 20 -4.24 10.99 10.98
CA VAL A 20 -5.32 9.99 10.96
C VAL A 20 -5.04 8.83 11.88
N THR A 21 -6.07 8.27 12.49
CA THR A 21 -5.96 7.10 13.35
C THR A 21 -5.74 5.82 12.54
N THR A 22 -5.21 4.77 13.17
CA THR A 22 -5.12 3.44 12.54
C THR A 22 -6.47 2.99 11.98
N LYS A 23 -7.56 3.26 12.69
CA LYS A 23 -8.91 2.84 12.29
C LYS A 23 -9.37 3.52 11.00
N GLU A 24 -9.03 4.80 10.81
CA GLU A 24 -9.37 5.53 9.59
C GLU A 24 -8.61 4.98 8.37
N VAL A 25 -7.34 4.62 8.55
CA VAL A 25 -6.54 3.96 7.52
C VAL A 25 -7.12 2.58 7.20
N GLU A 26 -7.43 1.76 8.19
CA GLU A 26 -8.09 0.46 8.01
C GLU A 26 -9.40 0.58 7.22
N ASN A 27 -10.23 1.58 7.53
CA ASN A 27 -11.49 1.80 6.82
C ASN A 27 -11.25 2.16 5.34
N MET A 28 -10.22 2.95 5.04
CA MET A 28 -9.83 3.22 3.65
C MET A 28 -9.37 1.95 2.94
N ILE A 29 -8.51 1.15 3.59
CA ILE A 29 -7.99 -0.10 3.03
C ILE A 29 -9.12 -1.09 2.77
N LYS A 30 -10.07 -1.23 3.70
CA LYS A 30 -11.20 -2.16 3.57
C LYS A 30 -12.05 -1.89 2.32
N GLY A 31 -12.12 -0.64 1.86
CA GLY A 31 -12.84 -0.29 0.63
C GLY A 31 -12.05 -0.53 -0.66
N ARG A 32 -10.75 -0.82 -0.59
CA ARG A 32 -9.85 -0.90 -1.76
C ARG A 32 -9.11 -2.23 -1.89
N LEU A 33 -8.63 -2.78 -0.78
CA LEU A 33 -7.87 -4.02 -0.73
C LEU A 33 -8.03 -4.69 0.65
N PRO A 34 -9.18 -5.35 0.92
CA PRO A 34 -9.54 -5.89 2.24
C PRO A 34 -8.48 -6.79 2.87
N MET A 35 -7.77 -7.58 2.05
CA MET A 35 -6.67 -8.47 2.46
C MET A 35 -5.44 -7.81 3.09
N CYS A 36 -5.40 -6.48 3.17
CA CYS A 36 -4.31 -5.73 3.81
C CYS A 36 -4.70 -5.14 5.19
N VAL A 37 -5.97 -5.23 5.60
CA VAL A 37 -6.47 -4.53 6.80
C VAL A 37 -5.82 -5.06 8.09
N ASP A 38 -5.76 -6.37 8.24
CA ASP A 38 -5.29 -7.08 9.43
C ASP A 38 -3.83 -6.77 9.81
N HIS A 39 -2.99 -6.42 8.84
CA HIS A 39 -1.58 -6.08 9.06
C HIS A 39 -1.31 -4.56 9.17
N THR A 40 -2.35 -3.71 9.09
CA THR A 40 -2.18 -2.24 9.06
C THR A 40 -1.39 -1.73 10.26
N ALA A 41 -1.77 -2.14 11.47
CA ALA A 41 -1.12 -1.68 12.70
C ALA A 41 0.35 -2.12 12.79
N VAL A 42 0.66 -3.34 12.34
CA VAL A 42 2.03 -3.90 12.32
C VAL A 42 2.91 -3.05 11.40
N HIS A 43 2.45 -2.81 10.19
CA HIS A 43 3.22 -2.06 9.19
C HIS A 43 3.35 -0.57 9.53
N LEU A 44 2.38 0.05 10.20
CA LEU A 44 2.54 1.42 10.69
C LEU A 44 3.67 1.54 11.72
N ARG A 45 3.88 0.52 12.56
CA ARG A 45 5.01 0.46 13.50
C ARG A 45 6.34 0.24 12.80
N GLU A 46 6.38 -0.58 11.76
CA GLU A 46 7.57 -0.75 10.93
C GLU A 46 7.96 0.56 10.25
N LEU A 47 7.00 1.27 9.64
CA LEU A 47 7.22 2.58 9.03
C LEU A 47 7.67 3.64 10.05
N GLU A 48 7.16 3.59 11.28
CA GLU A 48 7.58 4.48 12.39
C GLU A 48 9.04 4.24 12.76
N SER A 49 9.46 2.97 12.77
CA SER A 49 10.84 2.58 13.09
C SER A 49 11.83 3.07 12.02
N GLU A 50 11.39 3.14 10.76
CA GLU A 50 12.13 3.71 9.63
C GLU A 50 12.02 5.26 9.54
N LYS A 51 11.32 5.91 10.49
CA LYS A 51 11.07 7.37 10.51
C LYS A 51 10.36 7.91 9.26
N LEU A 52 9.57 7.06 8.61
CA LEU A 52 8.73 7.44 7.47
C LEU A 52 7.37 7.99 7.89
N VAL A 53 6.93 7.61 9.08
CA VAL A 53 5.69 8.09 9.70
C VAL A 53 5.97 8.41 11.16
N GLU A 54 5.14 9.26 11.73
CA GLU A 54 5.21 9.63 13.15
C GLU A 54 3.86 9.40 13.82
N LYS A 55 3.90 8.98 15.09
CA LYS A 55 2.74 8.74 15.92
C LYS A 55 2.65 9.77 17.02
N GLU A 56 1.54 10.50 17.07
CA GLU A 56 1.27 11.50 18.11
C GLU A 56 -0.11 11.31 18.73
N PHE A 57 -0.26 11.68 20.01
CA PHE A 57 -1.57 11.66 20.65
C PHE A 57 -2.36 12.91 20.24
N ASP A 58 -3.46 12.71 19.51
CA ASP A 58 -4.37 13.77 19.12
C ASP A 58 -5.45 13.95 20.21
N LYS A 59 -5.46 15.12 20.84
CA LYS A 59 -6.40 15.45 21.92
C LYS A 59 -7.84 15.58 21.43
N THR A 60 -8.04 16.00 20.17
CA THR A 60 -9.36 16.18 19.56
C THR A 60 -9.98 14.81 19.26
N LEU A 61 -9.19 13.90 18.70
CA LEU A 61 -9.60 12.53 18.39
C LEU A 61 -9.58 11.62 19.62
N LYS A 62 -8.94 12.06 20.72
CA LYS A 62 -8.68 11.27 21.94
C LYS A 62 -8.03 9.93 21.61
N SER A 63 -7.13 9.93 20.62
CA SER A 63 -6.53 8.73 20.08
C SER A 63 -5.15 9.04 19.51
N TYR A 64 -4.34 8.02 19.30
CA TYR A 64 -3.10 8.18 18.57
C TYR A 64 -3.38 8.32 17.07
N ALA A 65 -2.82 9.36 16.48
CA ALA A 65 -2.89 9.66 15.07
C ALA A 65 -1.50 9.52 14.43
N TRP A 66 -1.51 9.20 13.15
CA TRP A 66 -0.36 9.02 12.29
C TRP A 66 -0.25 10.19 11.35
N ARG A 67 0.97 10.69 11.18
CA ARG A 67 1.33 11.69 10.17
C ARG A 67 2.52 11.24 9.36
N ILE A 68 2.68 11.82 8.17
CA ILE A 68 3.84 11.62 7.32
C ILE A 68 4.64 12.94 7.35
N PRO A 69 5.83 12.99 7.94
CA PRO A 69 6.64 14.20 7.98
C PRO A 69 7.22 14.53 6.59
N GLU A 70 7.60 15.79 6.38
CA GLU A 70 8.38 16.21 5.22
C GLU A 70 9.77 15.52 5.23
N PRO A 71 10.34 15.14 4.07
CA PRO A 71 9.81 15.32 2.70
C PRO A 71 8.94 14.13 2.22
N TYR A 72 8.55 13.22 3.11
CA TYR A 72 7.92 11.95 2.70
C TYR A 72 6.45 12.09 2.31
N ASN A 73 5.77 13.17 2.68
CA ASN A 73 4.36 13.38 2.32
C ASN A 73 4.13 13.62 0.80
N THR A 74 5.20 14.02 0.10
CA THR A 74 5.22 14.37 -1.33
C THR A 74 5.96 13.34 -2.17
N ILE A 75 6.71 12.42 -1.55
CA ILE A 75 7.44 11.36 -2.25
C ILE A 75 6.49 10.52 -3.12
N LEU A 76 6.91 10.25 -4.36
CA LEU A 76 6.18 9.41 -5.28
C LEU A 76 6.37 7.94 -4.91
N PHE A 77 5.43 7.08 -5.35
CA PHE A 77 5.45 5.66 -4.98
C PHE A 77 6.70 4.94 -5.50
N HIS A 78 7.13 5.22 -6.73
CA HIS A 78 8.35 4.63 -7.30
C HIS A 78 9.61 5.11 -6.57
N GLU A 79 9.70 6.40 -6.21
CA GLU A 79 10.81 6.94 -5.41
C GLU A 79 10.89 6.27 -4.04
N LEU A 80 9.74 5.96 -3.43
CA LEU A 80 9.68 5.25 -2.17
C LEU A 80 10.19 3.81 -2.29
N ILE A 81 9.90 3.12 -3.41
CA ILE A 81 10.45 1.78 -3.69
C ILE A 81 11.97 1.83 -3.85
N GLU A 82 12.47 2.80 -4.62
CA GLU A 82 13.90 2.95 -4.90
C GLU A 82 14.69 3.31 -3.64
N LYS A 83 14.14 4.19 -2.80
CA LYS A 83 14.79 4.66 -1.57
C LYS A 83 14.69 3.64 -0.42
N TYR A 84 13.66 2.81 -0.40
CA TYR A 84 13.42 1.81 0.67
C TYR A 84 13.12 0.41 0.10
N PRO A 85 14.06 -0.20 -0.65
CA PRO A 85 13.83 -1.49 -1.28
C PRO A 85 13.56 -2.62 -0.28
N GLN A 86 14.04 -2.50 0.96
CA GLN A 86 13.77 -3.44 2.06
C GLN A 86 12.29 -3.49 2.45
N LEU A 87 11.58 -2.35 2.37
CA LEU A 87 10.14 -2.26 2.66
C LEU A 87 9.26 -2.88 1.56
N TYR A 88 9.91 -3.31 0.48
CA TYR A 88 9.31 -3.85 -0.73
C TYR A 88 9.68 -5.31 -0.97
N LYS A 89 10.92 -5.74 -0.65
CA LYS A 89 11.41 -7.11 -0.88
C LYS A 89 10.62 -8.20 -0.15
N GLU A 90 10.04 -7.89 1.00
CA GLU A 90 9.18 -8.82 1.74
C GLU A 90 7.78 -8.98 1.10
N SER A 91 7.42 -8.08 0.19
CA SER A 91 6.23 -8.18 -0.64
C SER A 91 6.55 -8.83 -1.98
N LEU A 92 6.54 -10.16 -2.01
CA LEU A 92 6.69 -10.93 -3.26
C LEU A 92 5.64 -10.53 -4.33
N TYR A 93 4.47 -10.01 -3.92
CA TYR A 93 3.38 -9.65 -4.82
C TYR A 93 3.59 -8.31 -5.52
N ILE A 94 3.91 -7.25 -4.76
CA ILE A 94 4.21 -5.94 -5.36
C ILE A 94 5.52 -6.04 -6.14
N TYR A 95 6.48 -6.85 -5.63
CA TYR A 95 7.72 -7.10 -6.34
C TYR A 95 7.50 -7.65 -7.74
N ALA A 96 6.68 -8.70 -7.83
CA ALA A 96 6.35 -9.31 -9.09
C ALA A 96 5.61 -8.35 -10.04
N ILE A 97 4.67 -7.54 -9.55
CA ILE A 97 3.89 -6.62 -10.40
C ILE A 97 4.75 -5.45 -10.90
N TYR A 98 5.52 -4.81 -10.01
CA TYR A 98 6.33 -3.64 -10.37
C TYR A 98 7.54 -3.98 -11.25
N GLU A 99 8.15 -5.16 -11.09
CA GLU A 99 9.24 -5.58 -12.00
C GLU A 99 8.76 -5.87 -13.43
N MET A 100 7.46 -6.11 -13.63
CA MET A 100 6.88 -6.32 -14.95
C MET A 100 6.64 -5.01 -15.69
N ASP A 101 6.23 -3.96 -14.98
CA ASP A 101 6.16 -2.60 -15.52
C ASP A 101 6.40 -1.58 -14.41
N LYS A 102 7.59 -0.95 -14.46
CA LYS A 102 8.03 0.06 -13.48
C LYS A 102 7.23 1.37 -13.59
N ASN A 103 6.42 1.53 -14.63
CA ASN A 103 5.55 2.70 -14.80
C ASN A 103 4.21 2.55 -14.07
N LEU A 104 3.89 1.36 -13.52
CA LEU A 104 2.63 1.15 -12.80
C LEU A 104 2.58 2.02 -11.55
N GLY A 105 1.49 2.79 -11.42
CA GLY A 105 1.21 3.57 -10.24
C GLY A 105 0.70 2.71 -9.08
N PHE A 106 0.66 3.31 -7.89
CA PHE A 106 0.08 2.67 -6.70
C PHE A 106 -1.37 2.21 -6.95
N ASP A 107 -2.19 3.04 -7.59
CA ASP A 107 -3.59 2.71 -7.87
C ASP A 107 -3.73 1.54 -8.85
N ASP A 108 -2.86 1.45 -9.87
CA ASP A 108 -2.85 0.33 -10.81
C ASP A 108 -2.54 -0.99 -10.07
N ILE A 109 -1.53 -0.97 -9.19
CA ILE A 109 -1.14 -2.13 -8.39
C ILE A 109 -2.28 -2.55 -7.45
N VAL A 110 -2.96 -1.59 -6.80
CA VAL A 110 -4.12 -1.88 -5.93
C VAL A 110 -5.24 -2.54 -6.73
N ASN A 111 -5.56 -2.03 -7.92
CA ASN A 111 -6.62 -2.58 -8.76
C ASN A 111 -6.28 -3.99 -9.25
N ILE A 112 -5.05 -4.21 -9.70
CA ILE A 112 -4.56 -5.54 -10.08
C ILE A 112 -4.71 -6.52 -8.91
N LEU A 113 -4.23 -6.14 -7.72
CA LEU A 113 -4.30 -7.02 -6.54
C LEU A 113 -5.74 -7.32 -6.13
N TYR A 114 -6.63 -6.33 -6.22
CA TYR A 114 -8.05 -6.51 -5.95
C TYR A 114 -8.71 -7.47 -6.95
N GLU A 115 -8.41 -7.34 -8.24
CA GLU A 115 -8.92 -8.24 -9.28
C GLU A 115 -8.39 -9.68 -9.13
N LEU A 116 -7.14 -9.83 -8.68
CA LEU A 116 -6.53 -11.14 -8.43
C LEU A 116 -7.10 -11.81 -7.18
N SER A 117 -7.38 -11.03 -6.13
CA SER A 117 -8.01 -11.51 -4.90
C SER A 117 -9.53 -11.64 -5.02
N GLU A 118 -10.14 -11.15 -6.10
CA GLU A 118 -11.60 -11.10 -6.28
C GLU A 118 -12.29 -10.35 -5.12
N GLY A 119 -11.60 -9.37 -4.54
CA GLY A 119 -12.08 -8.63 -3.37
C GLY A 119 -12.09 -9.43 -2.06
N ALA A 120 -11.53 -10.65 -2.04
CA ALA A 120 -11.42 -11.45 -0.83
C ALA A 120 -10.55 -10.76 0.23
N ASP A 121 -10.87 -11.01 1.49
CA ASP A 121 -10.06 -10.67 2.66
C ASP A 121 -8.91 -11.67 2.87
N THR A 122 -9.02 -12.88 2.34
CA THR A 122 -7.93 -13.86 2.34
C THR A 122 -6.87 -13.54 1.29
N ARG A 123 -5.60 -13.54 1.71
CA ARG A 123 -4.46 -13.37 0.80
C ARG A 123 -4.33 -14.58 -0.13
N PRO A 124 -4.36 -14.41 -1.47
CA PRO A 124 -4.13 -15.52 -2.39
C PRO A 124 -2.68 -15.98 -2.31
N GLY A 125 -2.41 -17.25 -2.60
CA GLY A 125 -1.05 -17.77 -2.71
C GLY A 125 -0.27 -17.13 -3.86
N ILE A 126 1.05 -16.99 -3.70
CA ILE A 126 1.94 -16.36 -4.70
C ILE A 126 1.83 -17.01 -6.07
N LYS A 127 1.76 -18.35 -6.13
CA LYS A 127 1.60 -19.09 -7.38
C LYS A 127 0.28 -18.72 -8.06
N ALA A 128 -0.83 -18.74 -7.34
CA ALA A 128 -2.13 -18.38 -7.88
C ALA A 128 -2.18 -16.93 -8.40
N ILE A 129 -1.47 -16.01 -7.75
CA ILE A 129 -1.33 -14.63 -8.24
C ILE A 129 -0.51 -14.57 -9.52
N LYS A 130 0.65 -15.26 -9.58
CA LYS A 130 1.47 -15.30 -10.80
C LYS A 130 0.71 -15.91 -11.98
N ASP A 131 0.01 -17.01 -11.74
CA ASP A 131 -0.78 -17.72 -12.75
C ASP A 131 -1.95 -16.84 -13.25
N LYS A 132 -2.78 -16.31 -12.33
CA LYS A 132 -3.89 -15.40 -12.68
C LYS A 132 -3.39 -14.11 -13.36
N PHE A 133 -2.21 -13.60 -12.97
CA PHE A 133 -1.64 -12.40 -13.57
C PHE A 133 -1.17 -12.67 -15.01
N ALA A 134 -0.48 -13.79 -15.24
CA ALA A 134 -0.07 -14.21 -16.58
C ALA A 134 -1.29 -14.39 -17.51
N GLU A 135 -2.36 -14.99 -17.00
CA GLU A 135 -3.60 -15.22 -17.75
C GLU A 135 -4.38 -13.93 -18.05
N LYS A 136 -4.55 -13.02 -17.08
CA LYS A 136 -5.43 -11.85 -17.21
C LYS A 136 -4.75 -10.61 -17.78
N PHE A 137 -3.46 -10.43 -17.54
CA PHE A 137 -2.81 -9.13 -17.71
C PHE A 137 -1.70 -9.09 -18.77
N ILE A 138 -1.10 -10.23 -19.13
CA ILE A 138 -0.16 -10.25 -20.27
C ILE A 138 -0.88 -9.84 -21.57
N GLU A 139 -2.10 -10.34 -21.84
CA GLU A 139 -2.85 -9.93 -23.03
C GLU A 139 -3.32 -8.47 -23.01
N LYS A 140 -3.58 -7.91 -21.82
CA LYS A 140 -4.12 -6.55 -21.62
C LYS A 140 -3.04 -5.47 -21.65
N TYR A 141 -1.82 -5.78 -21.20
CA TYR A 141 -0.70 -4.83 -21.13
C TYR A 141 0.37 -5.05 -22.22
N ALA A 142 0.41 -6.20 -22.90
CA ALA A 142 1.30 -6.41 -24.06
C ALA A 142 0.83 -5.66 -25.34
N LYS A 143 -0.32 -4.98 -25.32
CA LYS A 143 -0.87 -4.22 -26.46
C LYS A 143 -0.70 -2.70 -26.36
N LYS A 144 0.20 -2.22 -25.51
CA LYS A 144 0.67 -0.82 -25.58
C LYS A 144 2.06 -0.81 -26.21
N GLU A 145 2.10 -1.04 -27.52
CA GLU A 145 3.20 -0.56 -28.40
C GLU A 145 2.97 0.90 -28.76
#